data_AF-A0A7W1G2W4-F1
#
_entry.id   AF-A0A7W1G2W4-F1
#
_cell.length_a   1.000
_cell.length_b   1.000
_cell.length_c   1.000
_cell.angle_alpha   90.00
_cell.angle_beta   90.00
_cell.angle_gamma   90.00
#
_symmetry.space_group_name_H-M   'P 1'
#
loop_
_entity.id
_entity.type
_entity.pdbx_description
1 polymer ?
#
loop_
_entity_poly.entity_id
_entity_poly.type
_entity_poly.pdbx_seq_one_letter_code
_entity_poly.pdbx_strand_id
1 'polypeptide(L)'
;MANPIIDVRPQHKIPLAKASALCLKGITHRLFRSLLTLMVIVLAVAFFMTLLCESAFTRAVGAGVKVEAAQQRIPDRRAKTWFSQPSTVLLADRLGSASAAELDEFASVSGFDRAIIGALAADSRSQAGIVSFFESMDAGSRAVLVGNAKGREVLDRLREPDQWATFAEGMRHVHSYALLMPMAQMKDVIERRPGYQRDLEGFSKAWAGGVSRFTDDVARLTGSSTERDWRAWLITADDSQTSAFTALLKDHGFSDPPQTVAAVRTGLAEAKLRDQIASALEAPDAVNTWKKLFLNDPSPDQKMGCIADKRVEQVLAGKWTHARLVEVGNGIDHERQISELEKVMAQRMPDQRAGTLINGRQAFLMAISFVVCMVGIANAMLMAITERFREIATMKCLGATDGFILQQFLMEAAIQGLAGGVVGTAIGAVLAVAKGSAVYGSYLYGYFPMLDILIAGVICVATGILLSTLASIYPSWSASRMAPMDAMRVE
;
A
#
# COMPACT_ATOMS: atom_id res chain seq x y z
N MET A 1 46.18 -0.81 79.48
CA MET A 1 45.11 -1.24 78.56
C MET A 1 45.76 -2.11 77.50
N ALA A 2 45.54 -3.42 77.54
CA ALA A 2 46.16 -4.38 76.61
C ALA A 2 45.38 -4.39 75.29
N ASN A 3 46.10 -4.33 74.17
CA ASN A 3 45.55 -4.35 72.81
C ASN A 3 45.04 -5.77 72.50
N PRO A 4 43.80 -5.97 72.02
CA PRO A 4 43.31 -7.31 71.69
C PRO A 4 44.12 -7.90 70.53
N ILE A 5 44.68 -9.10 70.74
CA ILE A 5 45.39 -9.86 69.71
C ILE A 5 44.35 -10.38 68.73
N ILE A 6 44.39 -9.91 67.48
CA ILE A 6 43.54 -10.39 66.40
C ILE A 6 44.10 -11.73 65.93
N ASP A 7 43.33 -12.81 66.16
CA ASP A 7 43.66 -14.17 65.70
C ASP A 7 43.45 -14.28 64.18
N VAL A 8 44.52 -14.08 63.40
CA VAL A 8 44.50 -14.21 61.94
C VAL A 8 44.66 -15.69 61.58
N ARG A 9 43.53 -16.39 61.43
CA ARG A 9 43.52 -17.78 60.95
C ARG A 9 44.08 -17.87 59.52
N PRO A 10 44.85 -18.93 59.18
CA PRO A 10 45.39 -19.11 57.83
C PRO A 10 44.26 -19.25 56.80
N GLN A 11 44.31 -18.43 55.74
CA GLN A 11 43.31 -18.44 54.67
C GLN A 11 43.35 -19.75 53.88
N HIS A 12 42.19 -20.35 53.68
CA HIS A 12 42.04 -21.58 52.91
C HIS A 12 42.31 -21.30 51.43
N LYS A 13 43.37 -21.90 50.86
CA LYS A 13 43.70 -21.76 49.43
C LYS A 13 42.63 -22.45 48.59
N ILE A 14 41.83 -21.68 47.88
CA ILE A 14 40.79 -22.20 46.99
C ILE A 14 41.47 -22.91 45.80
N PRO A 15 41.14 -24.18 45.50
CA PRO A 15 41.68 -24.87 44.34
C PRO A 15 41.31 -24.13 43.05
N LEU A 16 42.24 -24.07 42.09
CA LEU A 16 42.10 -23.34 40.82
C LEU A 16 40.86 -23.78 40.02
N ALA A 17 40.48 -25.06 40.12
CA ALA A 17 39.25 -25.61 39.52
C ALA A 17 37.95 -25.07 40.15
N LYS A 18 37.93 -24.82 41.47
CA LYS A 18 36.77 -24.18 42.12
C LYS A 18 36.71 -22.70 41.75
N ALA A 19 37.86 -22.02 41.70
CA ALA A 19 37.92 -20.61 41.30
C ALA A 19 37.44 -20.40 39.85
N SER A 20 37.85 -21.26 38.91
CA SER A 20 37.41 -21.19 37.51
C SER A 20 35.92 -21.49 37.35
N ALA A 21 35.39 -22.50 38.05
CA ALA A 21 33.97 -22.82 38.05
C ALA A 21 33.10 -21.68 38.60
N LEU A 22 33.54 -21.02 39.68
CA LEU A 22 32.90 -19.83 40.24
C LEU A 22 32.90 -18.66 39.26
N CYS A 23 34.03 -18.42 38.57
CA CYS A 23 34.13 -17.39 37.53
C CYS A 23 33.18 -17.68 36.35
N LEU A 24 33.18 -18.91 35.82
CA LEU A 24 32.28 -19.27 34.73
C LEU A 24 30.80 -19.10 35.12
N LYS A 25 30.43 -19.52 36.34
CA LYS A 25 29.05 -19.41 36.84
C LYS A 25 28.60 -17.96 37.01
N GLY A 26 29.50 -17.06 37.39
CA GLY A 26 29.24 -15.62 37.44
C GLY A 26 29.10 -14.98 36.06
N ILE A 27 29.96 -15.38 35.10
CA ILE A 27 29.94 -14.88 33.72
C ILE A 27 28.67 -15.31 33.00
N THR A 28 28.26 -16.58 33.12
CA THR A 28 27.07 -17.09 32.43
C THR A 28 25.80 -16.39 32.91
N HIS A 29 25.66 -16.12 34.21
CA HIS A 29 24.48 -15.45 34.75
C HIS A 29 24.37 -14.00 34.27
N ARG A 30 25.50 -13.27 34.25
CA ARG A 30 25.56 -11.87 33.79
C ARG A 30 25.33 -11.75 32.28
N LEU A 31 26.00 -12.60 31.49
CA LEU A 31 25.83 -12.61 30.04
C LEU A 31 24.41 -13.00 29.64
N PHE A 32 23.84 -14.04 30.24
CA PHE A 32 22.50 -14.52 29.90
C PHE A 32 21.43 -13.44 30.11
N ARG A 33 21.50 -12.68 31.21
CA ARG A 33 20.55 -11.57 31.44
C ARG A 33 20.73 -10.44 30.44
N SER A 34 21.97 -10.03 30.18
CA SER A 34 22.26 -9.00 29.18
C SER A 34 21.76 -9.41 27.79
N LEU A 35 21.90 -10.69 27.45
CA LEU A 35 21.35 -11.30 26.24
C LEU A 35 19.82 -11.27 26.22
N LEU A 36 19.16 -11.56 27.34
CA LEU A 36 17.70 -11.51 27.45
C LEU A 36 17.17 -10.08 27.20
N THR A 37 17.77 -9.06 27.82
CA THR A 37 17.39 -7.66 27.59
C THR A 37 17.59 -7.24 26.15
N LEU A 38 18.73 -7.61 25.57
CA LEU A 38 19.05 -7.28 24.19
C LEU A 38 18.07 -7.98 23.24
N MET A 39 17.74 -9.25 23.48
CA MET A 39 16.80 -10.03 22.67
C MET A 39 15.40 -9.41 22.65
N VAL A 40 14.90 -8.93 23.80
CA VAL A 40 13.58 -8.29 23.89
C VAL A 40 13.54 -6.99 23.08
N ILE A 41 14.61 -6.18 23.14
CA ILE A 41 14.75 -4.96 22.31
C ILE A 41 14.84 -5.32 20.83
N VAL A 42 15.71 -6.28 20.48
CA VAL A 42 15.92 -6.76 19.12
C VAL A 42 14.61 -7.23 18.51
N LEU A 43 13.81 -8.03 19.23
CA LEU A 43 12.54 -8.56 18.73
C LEU A 43 11.52 -7.45 18.47
N ALA A 44 11.37 -6.49 19.41
CA ALA A 44 10.44 -5.38 19.26
C ALA A 44 10.82 -4.45 18.11
N VAL A 45 12.12 -4.12 17.99
CA VAL A 45 12.62 -3.28 16.89
C VAL A 45 12.57 -4.02 15.55
N ALA A 46 12.89 -5.32 15.50
CA ALA A 46 12.77 -6.12 14.29
C ALA A 46 11.32 -6.22 13.82
N PHE A 47 10.37 -6.42 14.74
CA PHE A 47 8.95 -6.40 14.42
C PHE A 47 8.52 -5.03 13.87
N PHE A 48 8.92 -3.94 14.52
CA PHE A 48 8.61 -2.60 14.06
C PHE A 48 9.21 -2.28 12.68
N MET A 49 10.47 -2.63 12.46
CA MET A 49 11.15 -2.48 11.16
C MET A 49 10.44 -3.31 10.07
N THR A 50 9.99 -4.52 10.40
CA THR A 50 9.23 -5.35 9.47
C THR A 50 7.93 -4.68 9.03
N LEU A 51 7.22 -4.03 9.96
CA LEU A 51 5.99 -3.30 9.66
C LEU A 51 6.23 -2.07 8.78
N LEU A 52 7.26 -1.27 9.08
CA LEU A 52 7.59 -0.07 8.29
C LEU A 52 8.01 -0.44 6.86
N CYS A 53 8.85 -1.46 6.70
CA CYS A 53 9.25 -1.97 5.39
C CYS A 53 8.06 -2.53 4.61
N GLU A 54 7.16 -3.28 5.26
CA GLU A 54 5.96 -3.81 4.60
C GLU A 54 5.08 -2.68 4.05
N SER A 55 4.90 -1.59 4.81
CA SER A 55 4.19 -0.39 4.35
C SER A 55 4.89 0.26 3.15
N ALA A 56 6.21 0.46 3.22
CA ALA A 56 7.01 1.03 2.13
C ALA A 56 6.94 0.18 0.85
N PHE A 57 7.12 -1.14 0.95
CA PHE A 57 7.03 -2.05 -0.19
C PHE A 57 5.65 -2.04 -0.84
N THR A 58 4.59 -2.09 -0.03
CA THR A 58 3.22 -2.07 -0.55
C THR A 58 2.98 -0.80 -1.35
N ARG A 59 3.43 0.37 -0.86
CA ARG A 59 3.30 1.65 -1.59
C ARG A 59 4.12 1.70 -2.86
N ALA A 60 5.41 1.33 -2.80
CA ALA A 60 6.33 1.44 -3.92
C ALA A 60 5.95 0.49 -5.06
N VAL A 61 5.76 -0.79 -4.74
CA VAL A 61 5.29 -1.80 -5.70
C VAL A 61 3.89 -1.42 -6.20
N GLY A 62 3.02 -0.91 -5.31
CA GLY A 62 1.68 -0.47 -5.68
C GLY A 62 1.64 0.68 -6.68
N ALA A 63 2.54 1.66 -6.54
CA ALA A 63 2.68 2.73 -7.50
C ALA A 63 3.17 2.21 -8.85
N GLY A 64 4.19 1.35 -8.84
CA GLY A 64 4.74 0.73 -10.05
C GLY A 64 3.70 -0.08 -10.82
N VAL A 65 3.04 -1.02 -10.14
CA VAL A 65 2.02 -1.88 -10.73
C VAL A 65 0.83 -1.08 -11.26
N LYS A 66 0.41 0.01 -10.59
CA LYS A 66 -0.65 0.89 -11.12
C LYS A 66 -0.26 1.53 -12.45
N VAL A 67 0.98 1.99 -12.59
CA VAL A 67 1.47 2.58 -13.85
C VAL A 67 1.55 1.53 -14.94
N GLU A 68 2.10 0.36 -14.63
CA GLU A 68 2.26 -0.75 -15.57
C GLU A 68 0.90 -1.31 -16.03
N ALA A 69 -0.04 -1.52 -15.10
CA ALA A 69 -1.42 -1.91 -15.41
C ALA A 69 -2.14 -0.84 -16.24
N ALA A 70 -1.91 0.45 -15.95
CA ALA A 70 -2.48 1.52 -16.74
C ALA A 70 -1.96 1.48 -18.18
N GLN A 71 -0.66 1.25 -18.38
CA GLN A 71 -0.04 1.12 -19.70
C GLN A 71 -0.61 -0.04 -20.51
N GLN A 72 -0.74 -1.23 -19.91
CA GLN A 72 -1.34 -2.39 -20.57
C GLN A 72 -2.79 -2.17 -20.98
N ARG A 73 -3.53 -1.36 -20.22
CA ARG A 73 -4.93 -1.05 -20.51
C ARG A 73 -5.10 0.09 -21.51
N ILE A 74 -4.03 0.79 -21.92
CA ILE A 74 -4.11 1.90 -22.89
C ILE A 74 -4.82 1.47 -24.19
N PRO A 75 -4.45 0.35 -24.84
CA PRO A 75 -5.06 -0.09 -26.09
C PRO A 75 -6.59 -0.21 -26.00
N ASP A 76 -7.08 -1.00 -25.05
CA ASP A 76 -8.51 -1.24 -24.86
C ASP A 76 -9.24 0.03 -24.36
N ARG A 77 -8.63 0.77 -23.43
CA ARG A 77 -9.24 1.99 -22.86
C ARG A 77 -9.37 3.09 -23.91
N ARG A 78 -8.36 3.36 -24.74
CA ARG A 78 -8.41 4.38 -25.80
C ARG A 78 -9.33 3.93 -26.94
N ALA A 79 -9.25 2.68 -27.37
CA ALA A 79 -10.18 2.12 -28.36
C ALA A 79 -11.65 2.28 -27.93
N LYS A 80 -11.97 2.00 -26.65
CA LYS A 80 -13.30 2.27 -26.10
C LYS A 80 -13.61 3.76 -26.03
N THR A 81 -12.65 4.60 -25.66
CA THR A 81 -12.86 6.04 -25.49
C THR A 81 -13.27 6.71 -26.81
N TRP A 82 -12.58 6.41 -27.92
CA TRP A 82 -12.82 7.01 -29.24
C TRP A 82 -14.26 6.84 -29.74
N PHE A 83 -14.91 5.73 -29.38
CA PHE A 83 -16.26 5.39 -29.85
C PHE A 83 -17.30 5.35 -28.72
N SER A 84 -16.90 5.65 -27.47
CA SER A 84 -17.82 5.62 -26.33
C SER A 84 -18.74 6.83 -26.29
N GLN A 85 -20.03 6.55 -26.08
CA GLN A 85 -21.04 7.54 -25.69
C GLN A 85 -21.42 7.29 -24.21
N PRO A 86 -20.59 7.75 -23.26
CA PRO A 86 -20.79 7.47 -21.84
C PRO A 86 -22.09 8.10 -21.34
N SER A 87 -22.75 7.44 -20.38
CA SER A 87 -23.86 8.06 -19.66
C SER A 87 -23.41 9.32 -18.93
N THR A 88 -24.35 10.23 -18.62
CA THR A 88 -24.06 11.45 -17.83
C THR A 88 -23.40 11.13 -16.49
N VAL A 89 -23.71 9.98 -15.90
CA VAL A 89 -23.10 9.51 -14.66
C VAL A 89 -21.61 9.23 -14.82
N LEU A 90 -21.25 8.44 -15.84
CA LEU A 90 -19.87 8.06 -16.14
C LEU A 90 -19.05 9.26 -16.65
N LEU A 91 -19.69 10.15 -17.42
CA LEU A 91 -19.07 11.35 -17.95
C LEU A 91 -18.74 12.36 -16.82
N ALA A 92 -19.62 12.51 -15.83
CA ALA A 92 -19.32 13.27 -14.61
C ALA A 92 -18.16 12.66 -13.81
N ASP A 93 -18.05 11.33 -13.75
CA ASP A 93 -16.93 10.66 -13.07
C ASP A 93 -15.59 10.91 -13.80
N ARG A 94 -15.60 10.82 -15.13
CA ARG A 94 -14.45 11.19 -15.99
C ARG A 94 -14.05 12.65 -15.81
N LEU A 95 -15.00 13.58 -15.83
CA LEU A 95 -14.75 15.01 -15.61
C LEU A 95 -14.16 15.28 -14.21
N GLY A 96 -14.63 14.55 -13.20
CA GLY A 96 -14.13 14.66 -11.84
C GLY A 96 -12.65 14.27 -11.72
N SER A 97 -12.20 13.29 -12.49
CA SER A 97 -10.81 12.78 -12.45
C SER A 97 -9.91 13.30 -13.57
N ALA A 98 -10.46 14.09 -14.51
CA ALA A 98 -9.75 14.55 -15.69
C ALA A 98 -8.63 15.56 -15.39
N SER A 99 -7.50 15.34 -16.05
CA SER A 99 -6.37 16.26 -16.17
C SER A 99 -6.71 17.45 -17.09
N ALA A 100 -5.90 18.51 -17.04
CA ALA A 100 -6.09 19.68 -17.89
C ALA A 100 -6.11 19.32 -19.40
N ALA A 101 -5.23 18.43 -19.83
CA ALA A 101 -5.15 17.95 -21.20
C ALA A 101 -6.40 17.15 -21.62
N GLU A 102 -6.95 16.31 -20.73
CA GLU A 102 -8.19 15.58 -21.01
C GLU A 102 -9.40 16.53 -21.13
N LEU A 103 -9.44 17.62 -20.36
CA LEU A 103 -10.48 18.64 -20.50
C LEU A 103 -10.37 19.40 -21.83
N ASP A 104 -9.14 19.62 -22.32
CA ASP A 104 -8.90 20.22 -23.64
C ASP A 104 -9.35 19.26 -24.76
N GLU A 105 -9.04 17.96 -24.63
CA GLU A 105 -9.55 16.91 -25.52
C GLU A 105 -11.09 16.90 -25.53
N PHE A 106 -11.74 16.92 -24.36
CA PHE A 106 -13.19 17.00 -24.27
C PHE A 106 -13.78 18.21 -24.99
N ALA A 107 -13.17 19.40 -24.85
CA ALA A 107 -13.61 20.60 -25.55
C ALA A 107 -13.48 20.46 -27.07
N SER A 108 -12.34 19.94 -27.55
CA SER A 108 -12.08 19.80 -28.97
C SER A 108 -12.98 18.77 -29.67
N VAL A 109 -13.21 17.61 -29.05
CA VAL A 109 -14.06 16.54 -29.61
C VAL A 109 -15.53 16.93 -29.60
N SER A 110 -16.01 17.50 -28.48
CA SER A 110 -17.43 17.88 -28.35
C SER A 110 -17.76 19.21 -29.05
N GLY A 111 -16.79 20.08 -29.27
CA GLY A 111 -17.00 21.47 -29.66
C GLY A 111 -17.66 22.32 -28.57
N PHE A 112 -17.73 21.82 -27.33
CA PHE A 112 -18.35 22.49 -26.20
C PHE A 112 -17.37 23.45 -25.52
N ASP A 113 -17.87 24.51 -24.90
CA ASP A 113 -17.03 25.56 -24.32
C ASP A 113 -16.12 24.99 -23.21
N ARG A 114 -14.81 25.19 -23.38
CA ARG A 114 -13.77 24.72 -22.45
C ARG A 114 -13.91 25.30 -21.05
N ALA A 115 -14.41 26.53 -20.92
CA ALA A 115 -14.68 27.16 -19.64
C ALA A 115 -15.83 26.44 -18.91
N ILE A 116 -16.90 26.08 -19.62
CA ILE A 116 -18.03 25.33 -19.06
C ILE A 116 -17.59 23.92 -18.68
N ILE A 117 -16.80 23.23 -19.52
CA ILE A 117 -16.22 21.92 -19.17
C ILE A 117 -15.36 22.01 -17.91
N GLY A 118 -14.57 23.09 -17.75
CA GLY A 118 -13.78 23.33 -16.55
C GLY A 118 -14.64 23.50 -15.29
N ALA A 119 -15.74 24.24 -15.40
CA ALA A 119 -16.71 24.40 -14.31
C ALA A 119 -17.40 23.07 -13.97
N LEU A 120 -17.86 22.32 -14.99
CA LEU A 120 -18.42 20.98 -14.83
C LEU A 120 -17.44 20.05 -14.11
N ALA A 121 -16.16 20.03 -14.49
CA ALA A 121 -15.14 19.22 -13.83
C ALA A 121 -14.92 19.58 -12.36
N ALA A 122 -14.90 20.87 -12.03
CA ALA A 122 -14.77 21.34 -10.64
C ALA A 122 -16.00 20.96 -9.79
N ASP A 123 -17.20 21.08 -10.35
CA ASP A 123 -18.44 20.69 -9.68
C ASP A 123 -18.57 19.17 -9.56
N SER A 124 -18.17 18.40 -10.58
CA SER A 124 -18.09 16.94 -10.53
C SER A 124 -17.16 16.46 -9.41
N ARG A 125 -15.97 17.08 -9.24
CA ARG A 125 -15.05 16.80 -8.13
C ARG A 125 -15.68 17.08 -6.77
N SER A 126 -16.33 18.23 -6.65
CA SER A 126 -16.96 18.65 -5.39
C SER A 126 -18.10 17.70 -5.00
N GLN A 127 -18.95 17.33 -5.96
CA GLN A 127 -20.04 16.38 -5.75
C GLN A 127 -19.52 14.97 -5.41
N ALA A 128 -18.49 14.49 -6.10
CA ALA A 128 -17.86 13.20 -5.80
C ALA A 128 -17.25 13.20 -4.39
N GLY A 129 -16.60 14.29 -3.99
CA GLY A 129 -16.08 14.47 -2.63
C GLY A 129 -17.16 14.36 -1.57
N ILE A 130 -18.31 15.03 -1.76
CA ILE A 130 -19.45 14.96 -0.84
C ILE A 130 -20.00 13.54 -0.73
N VAL A 131 -20.25 12.87 -1.86
CA VAL A 131 -20.76 11.48 -1.87
C VAL A 131 -19.79 10.57 -1.11
N SER A 132 -18.50 10.72 -1.38
CA SER A 132 -17.50 9.85 -0.79
C SER A 132 -17.21 10.15 0.68
N PHE A 133 -17.48 11.37 1.16
CA PHE A 133 -17.53 11.68 2.59
C PHE A 133 -18.61 10.85 3.28
N PHE A 134 -19.84 10.81 2.73
CA PHE A 134 -20.91 10.00 3.31
C PHE A 134 -20.64 8.49 3.19
N GLU A 135 -20.02 8.04 2.11
CA GLU A 135 -19.65 6.62 1.97
C GLU A 135 -18.55 6.18 2.93
N SER A 136 -17.71 7.10 3.41
CA SER A 136 -16.69 6.80 4.42
C SER A 136 -17.24 6.66 5.85
N MET A 137 -18.50 7.04 6.07
CA MET A 137 -19.16 6.94 7.38
C MET A 137 -19.66 5.52 7.65
N ASP A 138 -19.70 5.16 8.93
CA ASP A 138 -20.44 3.99 9.38
C ASP A 138 -21.94 4.12 9.06
N ALA A 139 -22.60 2.97 8.90
CA ALA A 139 -24.00 2.93 8.48
C ALA A 139 -24.96 3.65 9.45
N GLY A 140 -24.64 3.68 10.75
CA GLY A 140 -25.46 4.35 11.76
C GLY A 140 -25.37 5.87 11.65
N SER A 141 -24.15 6.41 11.66
CA SER A 141 -23.91 7.85 11.49
C SER A 141 -24.47 8.36 10.17
N ARG A 142 -24.29 7.62 9.07
CA ARG A 142 -24.87 7.99 7.77
C ARG A 142 -26.40 8.00 7.80
N ALA A 143 -27.02 7.00 8.42
CA ALA A 143 -28.48 6.92 8.51
C ALA A 143 -29.09 8.09 9.30
N VAL A 144 -28.40 8.56 10.35
CA VAL A 144 -28.82 9.76 11.10
C VAL A 144 -28.77 11.02 10.23
N LEU A 145 -27.74 11.15 9.39
CA LEU A 145 -27.50 12.38 8.61
C LEU A 145 -28.32 12.45 7.32
N VAL A 146 -28.44 11.33 6.59
CA VAL A 146 -29.02 11.30 5.23
C VAL A 146 -30.01 10.16 5.02
N GLY A 147 -30.39 9.44 6.08
CA GLY A 147 -31.33 8.32 5.99
C GLY A 147 -30.80 7.16 5.15
N ASN A 148 -31.65 6.63 4.28
CA ASN A 148 -31.32 5.51 3.40
C ASN A 148 -30.70 5.91 2.05
N ALA A 149 -30.49 7.20 1.81
CA ALA A 149 -29.94 7.69 0.54
C ALA A 149 -28.51 7.18 0.33
N LYS A 150 -28.20 6.74 -0.90
CA LYS A 150 -26.87 6.21 -1.25
C LYS A 150 -26.31 6.89 -2.50
N GLY A 151 -24.99 6.96 -2.58
CA GLY A 151 -24.29 7.54 -3.72
C GLY A 151 -24.77 8.97 -4.01
N ARG A 152 -25.13 9.23 -5.27
CA ARG A 152 -25.57 10.56 -5.72
C ARG A 152 -26.98 10.96 -5.26
N GLU A 153 -27.79 10.04 -4.74
CA GLU A 153 -29.12 10.34 -4.18
C GLU A 153 -29.02 11.22 -2.93
N VAL A 154 -27.89 11.12 -2.20
CA VAL A 154 -27.62 11.96 -1.04
C VAL A 154 -27.66 13.44 -1.41
N LEU A 155 -27.12 13.78 -2.58
CA LEU A 155 -27.08 15.15 -3.07
C LEU A 155 -28.47 15.67 -3.45
N ASP A 156 -29.34 14.79 -3.97
CA ASP A 156 -30.73 15.16 -4.28
C ASP A 156 -31.55 15.34 -3.01
N ARG A 157 -31.32 14.49 -2.00
CA ARG A 157 -31.95 14.62 -0.68
C ARG A 157 -31.55 15.91 0.03
N LEU A 158 -30.26 16.23 0.07
CA LEU A 158 -29.74 17.42 0.75
C LEU A 158 -30.18 18.74 0.08
N ARG A 159 -30.78 18.68 -1.10
CA ARG A 159 -31.39 19.85 -1.77
C ARG A 159 -32.70 20.28 -1.10
N GLU A 160 -33.42 19.34 -0.47
CA GLU A 160 -34.66 19.67 0.23
C GLU A 160 -34.35 20.49 1.49
N PRO A 161 -34.96 21.69 1.68
CA PRO A 161 -34.64 22.58 2.80
C PRO A 161 -34.77 21.90 4.17
N ASP A 162 -35.79 21.06 4.34
CA ASP A 162 -36.04 20.34 5.59
C ASP A 162 -34.94 19.30 5.86
N GLN A 163 -34.53 18.56 4.82
CA GLN A 163 -33.45 17.57 4.93
C GLN A 163 -32.10 18.22 5.19
N TRP A 164 -31.85 19.39 4.61
CA TRP A 164 -30.66 20.18 4.90
C TRP A 164 -30.61 20.63 6.36
N ALA A 165 -31.75 21.07 6.91
CA ALA A 165 -31.85 21.44 8.33
C ALA A 165 -31.57 20.24 9.24
N THR A 166 -32.16 19.07 8.96
CA THR A 166 -31.89 17.83 9.70
C THR A 166 -30.42 17.43 9.62
N PHE A 167 -29.80 17.52 8.45
CA PHE A 167 -28.38 17.25 8.27
C PHE A 167 -27.49 18.21 9.09
N ALA A 168 -27.77 19.51 9.03
CA ALA A 168 -27.01 20.53 9.74
C ALA A 168 -27.10 20.39 11.27
N GLU A 169 -28.26 19.96 11.77
CA GLU A 169 -28.45 19.63 13.18
C GLU A 169 -27.75 18.33 13.57
N GLY A 170 -27.89 17.27 12.77
CA GLY A 170 -27.23 15.98 13.00
C GLY A 170 -25.70 16.08 13.04
N MET A 171 -25.11 16.94 12.20
CA MET A 171 -23.66 17.20 12.20
C MET A 171 -23.15 17.80 13.52
N ARG A 172 -24.01 18.42 14.34
CA ARG A 172 -23.61 18.91 15.68
C ARG A 172 -23.42 17.78 16.68
N HIS A 173 -24.02 16.62 16.44
CA HIS A 173 -23.96 15.46 17.32
C HIS A 173 -22.91 14.43 16.88
N VAL A 174 -22.50 14.48 15.62
CA VAL A 174 -21.53 13.55 15.03
C VAL A 174 -20.14 14.19 15.03
N HIS A 175 -19.46 14.14 16.19
CA HIS A 175 -18.12 14.75 16.36
C HIS A 175 -16.96 13.94 15.77
N SER A 176 -17.21 12.69 15.37
CA SER A 176 -16.19 11.77 14.86
C SER A 176 -15.77 12.04 13.41
N TYR A 177 -16.53 12.85 12.65
CA TYR A 177 -16.26 13.10 11.24
C TYR A 177 -16.13 14.61 10.97
N ALA A 178 -14.96 15.01 10.46
CA ALA A 178 -14.73 16.38 10.02
C ALA A 178 -15.33 16.59 8.62
N LEU A 179 -16.05 17.69 8.42
CA LEU A 179 -16.59 18.05 7.11
C LEU A 179 -15.47 18.22 6.08
N LEU A 180 -15.69 17.70 4.87
CA LEU A 180 -14.79 17.87 3.73
C LEU A 180 -14.58 19.36 3.37
N MET A 181 -15.62 20.17 3.55
CA MET A 181 -15.66 21.59 3.23
C MET A 181 -16.65 22.32 4.15
N PRO A 182 -16.55 23.66 4.30
CA PRO A 182 -17.49 24.44 5.08
C PRO A 182 -18.95 24.19 4.65
N MET A 183 -19.88 24.16 5.63
CA MET A 183 -21.31 23.92 5.37
C MET A 183 -21.90 24.86 4.32
N ALA A 184 -21.49 26.13 4.31
CA ALA A 184 -21.95 27.11 3.32
C ALA A 184 -21.48 26.73 1.89
N GLN A 185 -20.24 26.28 1.74
CA GLN A 185 -19.70 25.83 0.46
C GLN A 185 -20.38 24.55 -0.02
N MET A 186 -20.64 23.60 0.89
CA MET A 186 -21.38 22.38 0.57
C MET A 186 -22.81 22.69 0.11
N LYS A 187 -23.48 23.62 0.78
CA LYS A 187 -24.83 24.08 0.40
C LYS A 187 -24.85 24.67 -1.00
N ASP A 188 -23.90 25.56 -1.31
CA ASP A 188 -23.77 26.18 -2.63
C ASP A 188 -23.58 25.15 -3.76
N VAL A 189 -22.73 24.13 -3.54
CA VAL A 189 -22.55 23.03 -4.52
C VAL A 189 -23.85 22.26 -4.77
N ILE A 190 -24.66 22.05 -3.74
CA ILE A 190 -25.94 21.34 -3.84
C ILE A 190 -27.01 22.20 -4.53
N GLU A 191 -27.07 23.48 -4.22
CA GLU A 191 -28.01 24.43 -4.84
C GLU A 191 -27.72 24.66 -6.34
N ARG A 192 -26.45 24.65 -6.75
CA ARG A 192 -26.04 24.77 -8.17
C ARG A 192 -26.28 23.51 -9.02
N ARG A 193 -26.63 22.38 -8.39
CA ARG A 193 -26.81 21.07 -9.05
C ARG A 193 -27.76 21.06 -10.26
N PRO A 194 -28.92 21.75 -10.27
CA PRO A 194 -29.82 21.73 -11.42
C PRO A 194 -29.21 22.38 -12.68
N GLY A 195 -28.44 23.46 -12.52
CA GLY A 195 -27.68 24.08 -13.60
C GLY A 195 -26.59 23.14 -14.11
N TYR A 196 -25.82 22.58 -13.18
CA TYR A 196 -24.81 21.56 -13.48
C TYR A 196 -25.39 20.35 -14.26
N GLN A 197 -26.55 19.82 -13.87
CA GLN A 197 -27.18 18.69 -14.57
C GLN A 197 -27.56 19.06 -16.02
N ARG A 198 -28.10 20.26 -16.23
CA ARG A 198 -28.44 20.76 -17.57
C ARG A 198 -27.19 20.90 -18.45
N ASP A 199 -26.13 21.50 -17.91
CA ASP A 199 -24.88 21.69 -18.65
C ASP A 199 -24.19 20.36 -18.93
N LEU A 200 -24.24 19.41 -18.00
CA LEU A 200 -23.73 18.06 -18.16
C LEU A 200 -24.49 17.26 -19.23
N GLU A 201 -25.81 17.39 -19.29
CA GLU A 201 -26.63 16.80 -20.36
C GLU A 201 -26.33 17.43 -21.72
N GLY A 202 -26.16 18.76 -21.76
CA GLY A 202 -25.74 19.48 -22.96
C GLY A 202 -24.38 19.01 -23.47
N PHE A 203 -23.39 18.92 -22.58
CA PHE A 203 -22.07 18.40 -22.90
C PHE A 203 -22.11 16.93 -23.34
N SER A 204 -22.89 16.07 -22.67
CA SER A 204 -23.07 14.67 -23.07
C SER A 204 -23.62 14.53 -24.48
N LYS A 205 -24.62 15.33 -24.85
CA LYS A 205 -25.15 15.37 -26.22
C LYS A 205 -24.12 15.88 -27.24
N ALA A 206 -23.37 16.93 -26.90
CA ALA A 206 -22.31 17.47 -27.75
C ALA A 206 -21.19 16.44 -27.99
N TRP A 207 -20.75 15.74 -26.94
CA TRP A 207 -19.80 14.65 -27.01
C TRP A 207 -20.30 13.51 -27.92
N ALA A 208 -21.54 13.05 -27.71
CA ALA A 208 -22.12 12.00 -28.55
C ALA A 208 -22.19 12.42 -30.03
N GLY A 209 -22.51 13.68 -30.32
CA GLY A 209 -22.48 14.23 -31.66
C GLY A 209 -21.08 14.31 -32.28
N GLY A 210 -20.06 14.68 -31.48
CA GLY A 210 -18.65 14.62 -31.90
C GLY A 210 -18.20 13.21 -32.27
N VAL A 211 -18.44 12.25 -31.36
CA VAL A 211 -18.11 10.83 -31.58
C VAL A 211 -18.87 10.25 -32.78
N SER A 212 -20.13 10.62 -33.00
CA SER A 212 -20.89 10.17 -34.17
C SER A 212 -20.27 10.63 -35.48
N ARG A 213 -19.87 11.92 -35.57
CA ARG A 213 -19.19 12.46 -36.76
C ARG A 213 -17.87 11.75 -37.03
N PHE A 214 -17.09 11.52 -35.98
CA PHE A 214 -15.86 10.73 -36.06
C PHE A 214 -16.14 9.31 -36.57
N THR A 215 -17.17 8.64 -36.03
CA THR A 215 -17.55 7.28 -36.44
C THR A 215 -17.96 7.21 -37.90
N ASP A 216 -18.68 8.22 -38.41
CA ASP A 216 -19.08 8.30 -39.82
C ASP A 216 -17.88 8.46 -40.75
N ASP A 217 -16.90 9.29 -40.39
CA ASP A 217 -15.67 9.45 -41.19
C ASP A 217 -14.76 8.22 -41.12
N VAL A 218 -14.70 7.54 -39.96
CA VAL A 218 -14.05 6.23 -39.86
C VAL A 218 -14.73 5.23 -40.79
N ALA A 219 -16.06 5.20 -40.84
CA ALA A 219 -16.78 4.30 -41.74
C ALA A 219 -16.48 4.58 -43.22
N ARG A 220 -16.24 5.84 -43.61
CA ARG A 220 -15.78 6.20 -44.96
C ARG A 220 -14.36 5.71 -45.24
N LEU A 221 -13.48 5.71 -44.25
CA LEU A 221 -12.10 5.25 -44.38
C LEU A 221 -12.00 3.71 -44.42
N THR A 222 -12.80 3.01 -43.61
CA THR A 222 -12.73 1.55 -43.44
C THR A 222 -13.72 0.78 -44.32
N GLY A 223 -14.76 1.44 -44.82
CA GLY A 223 -15.85 0.82 -45.57
C GLY A 223 -16.90 0.10 -44.71
N SER A 224 -16.82 0.20 -43.38
CA SER A 224 -17.83 -0.36 -42.47
C SER A 224 -18.06 0.52 -41.24
N SER A 225 -19.31 0.54 -40.76
CA SER A 225 -19.76 1.30 -39.60
C SER A 225 -19.77 0.51 -38.29
N THR A 226 -19.37 -0.77 -38.29
CA THR A 226 -19.44 -1.60 -37.07
C THR A 226 -18.13 -1.57 -36.27
N GLU A 227 -18.25 -1.69 -34.95
CA GLU A 227 -17.08 -1.70 -34.05
C GLU A 227 -16.11 -2.84 -34.35
N ARG A 228 -16.66 -4.00 -34.70
CA ARG A 228 -15.89 -5.19 -35.04
C ARG A 228 -15.06 -4.98 -36.31
N ASP A 229 -15.63 -4.31 -37.30
CA ASP A 229 -15.02 -4.21 -38.63
C ASP A 229 -13.90 -3.17 -38.66
N TRP A 230 -14.03 -2.02 -38.00
CA TRP A 230 -12.92 -1.07 -37.94
C TRP A 230 -11.75 -1.61 -37.11
N ARG A 231 -12.02 -2.36 -36.03
CA ARG A 231 -10.97 -3.05 -35.27
C ARG A 231 -10.24 -4.06 -36.13
N ALA A 232 -10.97 -4.84 -36.93
CA ALA A 232 -10.39 -5.78 -37.87
C ALA A 232 -9.57 -5.07 -38.96
N TRP A 233 -10.06 -3.94 -39.49
CA TRP A 233 -9.36 -3.12 -40.47
C TRP A 233 -8.06 -2.54 -39.92
N LEU A 234 -8.09 -1.97 -38.71
CA LEU A 234 -6.92 -1.33 -38.09
C LEU A 234 -5.77 -2.33 -37.86
N ILE A 235 -6.09 -3.59 -37.54
CA ILE A 235 -5.10 -4.66 -37.41
C ILE A 235 -4.36 -4.94 -38.72
N THR A 236 -5.05 -4.84 -39.86
CA THR A 236 -4.50 -5.12 -41.20
C THR A 236 -4.05 -3.86 -41.94
N ALA A 237 -4.20 -2.68 -41.34
CA ALA A 237 -3.91 -1.41 -41.98
C ALA A 237 -2.40 -1.22 -42.21
N ASP A 238 -2.04 -0.76 -43.41
CA ASP A 238 -0.66 -0.37 -43.72
C ASP A 238 -0.27 0.95 -43.02
N ASP A 239 0.99 1.36 -43.14
CA ASP A 239 1.50 2.57 -42.46
C ASP A 239 0.86 3.86 -43.00
N SER A 240 0.43 3.88 -44.27
CA SER A 240 -0.27 5.00 -44.88
C SER A 240 -1.70 5.12 -44.34
N GLN A 241 -2.42 4.01 -44.25
CA GLN A 241 -3.75 3.89 -43.68
C GLN A 241 -3.76 4.21 -42.18
N THR A 242 -2.73 3.76 -41.45
CA THR A 242 -2.55 4.08 -40.02
C THR A 242 -2.29 5.57 -39.82
N SER A 243 -1.51 6.19 -40.71
CA SER A 243 -1.27 7.64 -40.70
C SER A 243 -2.54 8.43 -41.02
N ALA A 244 -3.35 7.96 -41.98
CA ALA A 244 -4.65 8.56 -42.30
C ALA A 244 -5.64 8.48 -41.12
N PHE A 245 -5.69 7.34 -40.42
CA PHE A 245 -6.51 7.19 -39.22
C PHE A 245 -6.02 8.09 -38.07
N THR A 246 -4.71 8.24 -37.91
CA THR A 246 -4.12 9.14 -36.91
C THR A 246 -4.42 10.61 -37.22
N ALA A 247 -4.38 11.00 -38.50
CA ALA A 247 -4.78 12.33 -38.93
C ALA A 247 -6.28 12.57 -38.66
N LEU A 248 -7.12 11.58 -38.94
CA LEU A 248 -8.56 11.66 -38.67
C LEU A 248 -8.87 11.83 -37.18
N LEU A 249 -8.17 11.10 -36.30
CA LEU A 249 -8.29 11.29 -34.85
C LEU A 249 -7.97 12.74 -34.44
N LYS A 250 -6.89 13.30 -34.99
CA LYS A 250 -6.47 14.67 -34.71
C LYS A 250 -7.48 15.71 -35.23
N ASP A 251 -8.03 15.51 -36.42
CA ASP A 251 -9.03 16.40 -37.02
C ASP A 251 -10.33 16.45 -36.20
N HIS A 252 -10.67 15.34 -35.52
CA HIS A 252 -11.80 15.25 -34.60
C HIS A 252 -11.46 15.62 -33.15
N GLY A 253 -10.26 16.17 -32.89
CA GLY A 253 -9.86 16.71 -31.58
C GLY A 253 -9.22 15.71 -30.61
N PHE A 254 -9.05 14.44 -30.98
CA PHE A 254 -8.34 13.50 -30.11
C PHE A 254 -6.85 13.86 -30.00
N SER A 255 -6.32 13.87 -28.78
CA SER A 255 -4.95 14.29 -28.48
C SER A 255 -3.93 13.14 -28.57
N ASP A 256 -4.31 11.99 -29.13
CA ASP A 256 -3.47 10.79 -29.18
C ASP A 256 -2.21 10.97 -30.03
N PRO A 257 -1.01 10.69 -29.48
CA PRO A 257 0.18 10.60 -30.30
C PRO A 257 0.10 9.39 -31.24
N PRO A 258 0.83 9.40 -32.38
CA PRO A 258 0.90 8.25 -33.30
C PRO A 258 1.29 6.93 -32.61
N GLN A 259 2.10 7.03 -31.55
CA GLN A 259 2.50 5.88 -30.73
C GLN A 259 1.31 5.20 -30.04
N THR A 260 0.29 5.96 -29.64
CA THR A 260 -0.93 5.39 -29.03
C THR A 260 -1.72 4.59 -30.06
N VAL A 261 -1.84 5.08 -31.29
CA VAL A 261 -2.51 4.35 -32.38
C VAL A 261 -1.76 3.06 -32.70
N ALA A 262 -0.42 3.10 -32.75
CA ALA A 262 0.40 1.91 -32.92
C ALA A 262 0.21 0.90 -31.76
N ALA A 263 0.18 1.37 -30.51
CA ALA A 263 -0.07 0.53 -29.34
C ALA A 263 -1.47 -0.10 -29.36
N VAL A 264 -2.49 0.67 -29.77
CA VAL A 264 -3.87 0.18 -29.96
C VAL A 264 -3.90 -0.91 -31.04
N ARG A 265 -3.24 -0.68 -32.19
CA ARG A 265 -3.15 -1.66 -33.28
C ARG A 265 -2.52 -2.97 -32.80
N THR A 266 -1.38 -2.90 -32.12
CA THR A 266 -0.71 -4.08 -31.56
C THR A 266 -1.58 -4.80 -30.55
N GLY A 267 -2.18 -4.09 -29.60
CA GLY A 267 -3.06 -4.68 -28.59
C GLY A 267 -4.31 -5.35 -29.18
N LEU A 268 -4.92 -4.75 -30.20
CA LEU A 268 -6.04 -5.36 -30.93
C LEU A 268 -5.62 -6.63 -31.70
N ALA A 269 -4.43 -6.62 -32.31
CA ALA A 269 -3.89 -7.78 -33.00
C ALA A 269 -3.60 -8.94 -32.05
N GLU A 270 -3.04 -8.65 -30.88
CA GLU A 270 -2.80 -9.62 -29.80
C GLU A 270 -4.11 -10.19 -29.25
N ALA A 271 -5.11 -9.34 -28.98
CA ALA A 271 -6.42 -9.78 -28.52
C ALA A 271 -7.08 -10.72 -29.54
N LYS A 272 -7.07 -10.35 -30.83
CA LYS A 272 -7.59 -11.20 -31.91
C LYS A 272 -6.85 -12.53 -32.01
N LEU A 273 -5.54 -12.53 -31.86
CA LEU A 273 -4.74 -13.77 -31.86
C LEU A 273 -5.11 -14.67 -30.67
N ARG A 274 -5.29 -14.10 -29.47
CA ARG A 274 -5.73 -14.84 -28.29
C ARG A 274 -7.11 -15.46 -28.50
N ASP A 275 -8.06 -14.72 -29.05
CA ASP A 275 -9.40 -15.23 -29.37
C ASP A 275 -9.35 -16.39 -30.38
N GLN A 276 -8.48 -16.28 -31.39
CA GLN A 276 -8.27 -17.35 -32.38
C GLN A 276 -7.68 -18.62 -31.75
N ILE A 277 -6.69 -18.48 -30.86
CA ILE A 277 -6.09 -19.60 -30.14
C ILE A 277 -7.11 -20.23 -29.19
N ALA A 278 -7.86 -19.44 -28.42
CA ALA A 278 -8.90 -19.92 -27.53
C ALA A 278 -9.98 -20.71 -28.29
N SER A 279 -10.47 -20.15 -29.40
CA SER A 279 -11.44 -20.83 -30.28
C SER A 279 -10.87 -22.14 -30.85
N ALA A 280 -9.57 -22.18 -31.17
CA ALA A 280 -8.92 -23.38 -31.68
C ALA A 280 -8.73 -24.45 -30.60
N LEU A 281 -8.52 -24.07 -29.34
CA LEU A 281 -8.42 -25.00 -28.20
C LEU A 281 -9.77 -25.64 -27.85
N GLU A 282 -10.88 -24.98 -28.18
CA GLU A 282 -12.24 -25.48 -27.98
C GLU A 282 -12.73 -26.39 -29.12
N ALA A 283 -12.01 -26.46 -30.24
CA ALA A 283 -12.35 -27.34 -31.33
C ALA A 283 -12.38 -28.82 -30.87
N PRO A 284 -13.35 -29.64 -31.31
CA PRO A 284 -13.51 -31.03 -30.82
C PRO A 284 -12.22 -31.87 -30.93
N ASP A 285 -11.49 -31.72 -32.03
CA ASP A 285 -10.22 -32.42 -32.27
C ASP A 285 -9.11 -31.98 -31.32
N ALA A 286 -9.04 -30.68 -31.03
CA ALA A 286 -8.09 -30.10 -30.09
C ALA A 286 -8.39 -30.58 -28.66
N VAL A 287 -9.66 -30.57 -28.24
CA VAL A 287 -10.09 -31.07 -26.92
C VAL A 287 -9.74 -32.55 -26.74
N ASN A 288 -9.99 -33.38 -27.77
CA ASN A 288 -9.65 -34.80 -27.73
C ASN A 288 -8.13 -35.04 -27.65
N THR A 289 -7.35 -34.25 -28.39
CA THR A 289 -5.88 -34.32 -28.37
C THR A 289 -5.32 -33.84 -27.04
N TRP A 290 -5.90 -32.78 -26.45
CA TRP A 290 -5.55 -32.27 -25.13
C TRP A 290 -5.75 -33.34 -24.05
N LYS A 291 -6.92 -33.99 -24.02
CA LYS A 291 -7.21 -35.07 -23.06
C LYS A 291 -6.21 -36.22 -23.15
N LYS A 292 -5.76 -36.57 -24.35
CA LYS A 292 -4.74 -37.61 -24.57
C LYS A 292 -3.35 -37.21 -24.04
N LEU A 293 -2.97 -35.94 -24.20
CA LEU A 293 -1.62 -35.46 -23.86
C LEU A 293 -1.45 -34.99 -22.41
N PHE A 294 -2.49 -34.39 -21.83
CA PHE A 294 -2.45 -33.79 -20.50
C PHE A 294 -3.25 -34.55 -19.45
N LEU A 295 -4.05 -35.55 -19.85
CA LEU A 295 -4.85 -36.41 -18.96
C LEU A 295 -5.84 -35.64 -18.07
N ASN A 296 -6.10 -34.37 -18.39
CA ASN A 296 -7.05 -33.49 -17.73
C ASN A 296 -7.82 -32.67 -18.78
N ASP A 297 -8.91 -32.02 -18.37
CA ASP A 297 -9.67 -31.09 -19.21
C ASP A 297 -10.02 -29.84 -18.40
N PRO A 298 -9.05 -28.95 -18.18
CA PRO A 298 -9.25 -27.73 -17.41
C PRO A 298 -10.12 -26.73 -18.20
N SER A 299 -10.60 -25.67 -17.54
CA SER A 299 -11.42 -24.65 -18.22
C SER A 299 -10.65 -23.98 -19.38
N PRO A 300 -11.34 -23.39 -20.37
CA PRO A 300 -10.68 -22.69 -21.49
C PRO A 300 -9.63 -21.66 -21.03
N ASP A 301 -9.95 -20.87 -19.99
CA ASP A 301 -9.03 -19.90 -19.39
C ASP A 301 -7.76 -20.56 -18.81
N GLN A 302 -7.91 -21.73 -18.19
CA GLN A 302 -6.78 -22.49 -17.63
C GLN A 302 -5.93 -23.11 -18.74
N LYS A 303 -6.52 -23.53 -19.86
CA LYS A 303 -5.77 -23.97 -21.04
C LYS A 303 -4.95 -22.82 -21.63
N MET A 304 -5.51 -21.61 -21.68
CA MET A 304 -4.80 -20.40 -22.11
C MET A 304 -3.58 -20.09 -21.24
N GLY A 305 -3.62 -20.39 -19.93
CA GLY A 305 -2.46 -20.30 -19.04
C GLY A 305 -1.39 -21.38 -19.25
N CYS A 306 -1.61 -22.37 -20.11
CA CYS A 306 -0.65 -23.45 -20.39
C CYS A 306 -0.16 -23.45 -21.84
N ILE A 307 -0.48 -22.41 -22.63
CA ILE A 307 -0.17 -22.39 -24.08
C ILE A 307 1.33 -22.38 -24.38
N ALA A 308 2.16 -21.96 -23.43
CA ALA A 308 3.60 -21.99 -23.55
C ALA A 308 4.19 -23.43 -23.48
N ASP A 309 3.41 -24.45 -23.12
CA ASP A 309 3.88 -25.85 -23.14
C ASP A 309 4.06 -26.34 -24.59
N LYS A 310 5.21 -26.98 -24.86
CA LYS A 310 5.56 -27.52 -26.19
C LYS A 310 4.51 -28.50 -26.74
N ARG A 311 3.80 -29.22 -25.88
CA ARG A 311 2.76 -30.17 -26.30
C ARG A 311 1.53 -29.49 -26.91
N VAL A 312 1.29 -28.20 -26.59
CA VAL A 312 0.15 -27.44 -27.13
C VAL A 312 0.28 -27.21 -28.64
N GLU A 313 1.50 -27.20 -29.17
CA GLU A 313 1.75 -27.17 -30.62
C GLU A 313 1.09 -28.35 -31.34
N GLN A 314 1.09 -29.54 -30.72
CA GLN A 314 0.43 -30.73 -31.26
C GLN A 314 -1.09 -30.64 -31.14
N VAL A 315 -1.60 -30.10 -30.03
CA VAL A 315 -3.04 -29.86 -29.82
C VAL A 315 -3.59 -28.94 -30.91
N LEU A 316 -2.85 -27.90 -31.25
CA LEU A 316 -3.24 -26.90 -32.25
C LEU A 316 -2.87 -27.31 -33.68
N ALA A 317 -2.51 -28.59 -33.90
CA ALA A 317 -2.14 -29.15 -35.19
C ALA A 317 -1.07 -28.35 -35.96
N GLY A 318 -0.12 -27.74 -35.24
CA GLY A 318 0.94 -26.93 -35.84
C GLY A 318 0.50 -25.62 -36.49
N LYS A 319 -0.75 -25.16 -36.26
CA LYS A 319 -1.24 -23.87 -36.78
C LYS A 319 -0.39 -22.67 -36.34
N TRP A 320 0.22 -22.77 -35.16
CA TRP A 320 1.16 -21.79 -34.62
C TRP A 320 2.42 -22.50 -34.14
N THR A 321 3.57 -21.86 -34.35
CA THR A 321 4.86 -22.36 -33.87
C THR A 321 4.94 -22.25 -32.35
N HIS A 322 5.68 -23.17 -31.72
CA HIS A 322 5.92 -23.11 -30.28
C HIS A 322 6.47 -21.75 -29.82
N ALA A 323 7.39 -21.14 -30.57
CA ALA A 323 7.94 -19.82 -30.24
C ALA A 323 6.85 -18.73 -30.13
N ARG A 324 5.87 -18.74 -31.04
CA ARG A 324 4.76 -17.78 -31.01
C ARG A 324 3.80 -18.07 -29.84
N LEU A 325 3.57 -19.33 -29.52
CA LEU A 325 2.74 -19.72 -28.38
C LEU A 325 3.39 -19.32 -27.04
N VAL A 326 4.71 -19.42 -26.94
CA VAL A 326 5.49 -18.95 -25.77
C VAL A 326 5.38 -17.43 -25.62
N GLU A 327 5.48 -16.67 -26.71
CA GLU A 327 5.33 -15.21 -26.67
C GLU A 327 3.94 -14.79 -26.15
N VAL A 328 2.87 -15.40 -26.69
CA VAL A 328 1.50 -15.13 -26.23
C VAL A 328 1.30 -15.60 -24.78
N GLY A 329 1.86 -16.76 -24.41
CA GLY A 329 1.79 -17.30 -23.06
C GLY A 329 2.43 -16.38 -22.03
N ASN A 330 3.63 -15.88 -22.33
CA ASN A 330 4.33 -14.92 -21.48
C ASN A 330 3.52 -13.63 -21.28
N GLY A 331 2.83 -13.14 -22.32
CA GLY A 331 1.94 -11.98 -22.21
C GLY A 331 0.75 -12.22 -21.28
N ILE A 332 0.10 -13.39 -21.40
CA ILE A 332 -1.02 -13.79 -20.53
C ILE A 332 -0.56 -13.94 -19.08
N ASP A 333 0.57 -14.60 -18.85
CA ASP A 333 1.14 -14.78 -17.50
C ASP A 333 1.50 -13.44 -16.87
N HIS A 334 2.05 -12.51 -17.66
CA HIS A 334 2.40 -11.17 -17.21
C HIS A 334 1.16 -10.35 -16.82
N GLU A 335 0.10 -10.34 -17.64
CA GLU A 335 -1.18 -9.70 -17.30
C GLU A 335 -1.82 -10.33 -16.05
N ARG A 336 -1.79 -11.66 -15.95
CA ARG A 336 -2.30 -12.38 -14.78
C ARG A 336 -1.54 -11.99 -13.52
N GLN A 337 -0.21 -11.89 -13.59
CA GLN A 337 0.61 -11.47 -12.46
C GLN A 337 0.28 -10.05 -12.01
N ILE A 338 0.10 -9.11 -12.95
CA ILE A 338 -0.33 -7.74 -12.65
C ILE A 338 -1.71 -7.71 -11.98
N SER A 339 -2.68 -8.46 -12.54
CA SER A 339 -4.02 -8.56 -11.96
C SER A 339 -4.01 -9.16 -10.55
N GLU A 340 -3.21 -10.20 -10.29
CA GLU A 340 -3.07 -10.77 -8.95
C GLU A 340 -2.41 -9.80 -7.98
N LEU A 341 -1.38 -9.07 -8.42
CA LEU A 341 -0.75 -8.02 -7.61
C LEU A 341 -1.72 -6.88 -7.29
N GLU A 342 -2.53 -6.41 -8.25
CA GLU A 342 -3.58 -5.42 -8.02
C GLU A 342 -4.59 -5.90 -6.95
N LYS A 343 -5.02 -7.16 -7.01
CA LYS A 343 -5.90 -7.75 -5.98
C LYS A 343 -5.25 -7.77 -4.60
N VAL A 344 -3.98 -8.21 -4.52
CA VAL A 344 -3.21 -8.22 -3.27
C VAL A 344 -3.08 -6.81 -2.70
N MET A 345 -2.84 -5.80 -3.55
CA MET A 345 -2.74 -4.41 -3.13
C MET A 345 -4.08 -3.83 -2.68
N ALA A 346 -5.17 -4.12 -3.39
CA ALA A 346 -6.50 -3.70 -3.01
C ALA A 346 -6.89 -4.24 -1.63
N GLN A 347 -6.49 -5.47 -1.31
CA GLN A 347 -6.69 -6.05 0.03
C GLN A 347 -5.79 -5.42 1.10
N ARG A 348 -4.55 -5.04 0.76
CA ARG A 348 -3.57 -4.49 1.71
C ARG A 348 -3.68 -2.99 1.93
N MET A 349 -4.26 -2.26 0.97
CA MET A 349 -4.53 -0.82 1.02
C MET A 349 -6.05 -0.53 0.93
N PRO A 350 -6.85 -0.86 1.95
CA PRO A 350 -8.22 -0.35 2.01
C PRO A 350 -8.16 1.17 2.23
N ASP A 351 -8.61 1.94 1.22
CA ASP A 351 -8.77 3.40 1.19
C ASP A 351 -7.72 4.25 1.90
N GLN A 352 -6.72 4.72 1.13
CA GLN A 352 -5.64 5.64 1.52
C GLN A 352 -6.08 7.05 1.96
N ARG A 353 -7.33 7.28 2.38
CA ARG A 353 -7.76 8.61 2.85
C ARG A 353 -7.22 8.97 4.23
N ALA A 354 -6.81 7.98 5.03
CA ALA A 354 -6.05 8.20 6.24
C ALA A 354 -4.55 8.07 5.92
N GLY A 355 -3.80 9.19 5.94
CA GLY A 355 -2.35 9.24 5.77
C GLY A 355 -1.54 8.56 6.87
N THR A 356 -2.08 7.55 7.54
CA THR A 356 -1.41 6.76 8.58
C THR A 356 -0.59 5.65 7.94
N LEU A 357 0.71 5.64 8.25
CA LEU A 357 1.70 4.66 7.76
C LEU A 357 1.40 3.21 8.15
N ILE A 358 0.46 2.97 9.08
CA ILE A 358 0.20 1.70 9.73
C ILE A 358 -1.31 1.45 9.79
N ASN A 359 -1.77 0.28 9.36
CA ASN A 359 -3.18 -0.13 9.49
C ASN A 359 -3.59 -0.15 10.98
N GLY A 360 -4.81 0.25 11.34
CA GLY A 360 -5.25 0.32 12.75
C GLY A 360 -5.00 -0.97 13.56
N ARG A 361 -5.20 -2.13 12.93
CA ARG A 361 -4.86 -3.44 13.52
C ARG A 361 -3.37 -3.62 13.79
N GLN A 362 -2.51 -3.21 12.85
CA GLN A 362 -1.05 -3.29 13.01
C GLN A 362 -0.56 -2.31 14.09
N ALA A 363 -1.14 -1.11 14.17
CA ALA A 363 -0.81 -0.13 15.19
C ALA A 363 -1.12 -0.67 16.60
N PHE A 364 -2.26 -1.36 16.75
CA PHE A 364 -2.61 -2.03 18.00
C PHE A 364 -1.61 -3.13 18.39
N LEU A 365 -1.25 -4.01 17.45
CA LEU A 365 -0.25 -5.06 17.70
C LEU A 365 1.13 -4.48 18.04
N MET A 366 1.51 -3.38 17.39
CA MET A 366 2.75 -2.65 17.66
C MET A 366 2.74 -2.06 19.07
N ALA A 367 1.65 -1.42 19.49
CA ALA A 367 1.51 -0.86 20.83
C ALA A 367 1.68 -1.95 21.90
N ILE A 368 1.03 -3.11 21.74
CA ILE A 368 1.19 -4.25 22.65
C ILE A 368 2.65 -4.73 22.67
N SER A 369 3.28 -4.88 21.51
CA SER A 369 4.68 -5.31 21.41
C SER A 369 5.63 -4.36 22.17
N PHE A 370 5.42 -3.05 22.06
CA PHE A 370 6.22 -2.06 22.77
C PHE A 370 6.00 -2.09 24.27
N VAL A 371 4.76 -2.26 24.73
CA VAL A 371 4.47 -2.40 26.16
C VAL A 371 5.14 -3.65 26.73
N VAL A 372 5.03 -4.80 26.06
CA VAL A 372 5.69 -6.04 26.49
C VAL A 372 7.22 -5.87 26.50
N CYS A 373 7.77 -5.17 25.51
CA CYS A 373 9.19 -4.84 25.46
C CYS A 373 9.62 -3.99 26.68
N MET A 374 8.89 -2.91 26.97
CA MET A 374 9.19 -2.03 28.10
C MET A 374 9.12 -2.76 29.45
N VAL A 375 8.10 -3.60 29.66
CA VAL A 375 7.98 -4.40 30.89
C VAL A 375 9.15 -5.37 31.04
N GLY A 376 9.56 -6.03 29.95
CA GLY A 376 10.70 -6.93 29.95
C GLY A 376 12.02 -6.22 30.30
N ILE A 377 12.27 -5.04 29.72
CA ILE A 377 13.44 -4.22 30.02
C ILE A 377 13.42 -3.75 31.48
N ALA A 378 12.29 -3.24 31.96
CA ALA A 378 12.15 -2.75 33.33
C ALA A 378 12.43 -3.84 34.37
N ASN A 379 11.89 -5.05 34.16
CA ASN A 379 12.11 -6.17 35.06
C ASN A 379 13.58 -6.61 35.11
N ALA A 380 14.23 -6.68 33.95
CA ALA A 380 15.64 -7.04 33.90
C ALA A 380 16.55 -5.96 34.51
N MET A 381 16.20 -4.68 34.34
CA MET A 381 16.92 -3.57 34.96
C MET A 381 16.77 -3.58 36.49
N LEU A 382 15.56 -3.82 37.01
CA LEU A 382 15.33 -3.99 38.45
C LEU A 382 16.21 -5.11 39.03
N MET A 383 16.30 -6.24 38.34
CA MET A 383 17.16 -7.35 38.74
C MET A 383 18.66 -7.01 38.67
N ALA A 384 19.08 -6.22 37.68
CA ALA A 384 20.48 -5.75 37.57
C ALA A 384 20.85 -4.80 38.72
N ILE A 385 19.93 -3.93 39.11
CA ILE A 385 20.11 -2.98 40.22
C ILE A 385 20.26 -3.74 41.54
N THR A 386 19.42 -4.74 41.81
CA THR A 386 19.48 -5.50 43.08
C THR A 386 20.78 -6.28 43.22
N GLU A 387 21.35 -6.79 42.13
CA GLU A 387 22.66 -7.45 42.16
C GLU A 387 23.83 -6.48 42.41
N ARG A 388 23.74 -5.26 41.87
CA ARG A 388 24.75 -4.20 42.06
C ARG A 388 24.49 -3.35 43.30
N PHE A 389 23.59 -3.76 44.18
CA PHE A 389 23.14 -2.96 45.33
C PHE A 389 24.28 -2.50 46.25
N ARG A 390 25.21 -3.40 46.58
CA ARG A 390 26.40 -3.07 47.39
C ARG A 390 27.31 -2.07 46.68
N GLU A 391 27.51 -2.20 45.37
CA GLU A 391 28.32 -1.27 44.58
C GLU A 391 27.69 0.13 44.58
N ILE A 392 26.37 0.23 44.36
CA ILE A 392 25.62 1.50 44.42
C ILE A 392 25.74 2.15 45.80
N ALA A 393 25.58 1.37 46.87
CA ALA A 393 25.72 1.87 48.23
C ALA A 393 27.13 2.40 48.52
N THR A 394 28.18 1.69 48.09
CA THR A 394 29.55 2.18 48.24
C THR A 394 29.80 3.49 47.49
N MET A 395 29.28 3.64 46.26
CA MET A 395 29.39 4.89 45.50
C MET A 395 28.69 6.05 46.22
N LYS A 396 27.52 5.81 46.81
CA LYS A 396 26.81 6.83 47.61
C LYS A 396 27.57 7.21 48.87
N CYS A 397 28.18 6.26 49.57
CA CYS A 397 29.03 6.54 50.73
C CYS A 397 30.27 7.39 50.36
N LEU A 398 30.76 7.27 49.13
CA LEU A 398 31.84 8.08 48.58
C LEU A 398 31.39 9.45 48.06
N GLY A 399 30.10 9.78 48.17
CA GLY A 399 29.55 11.09 47.79
C GLY A 399 28.87 11.15 46.42
N ALA A 400 28.60 10.02 45.75
CA ALA A 400 27.82 10.02 44.51
C ALA A 400 26.38 10.53 44.75
N THR A 401 25.93 11.47 43.91
CA THR A 401 24.57 12.01 43.98
C THR A 401 23.55 11.04 43.37
N ASP A 402 22.29 11.13 43.80
CA ASP A 402 21.19 10.34 43.22
C ASP A 402 21.07 10.58 41.70
N GLY A 403 21.30 11.82 41.25
CA GLY A 403 21.31 12.19 39.83
C GLY A 403 22.41 11.50 39.02
N PHE A 404 23.61 11.34 39.59
CA PHE A 404 24.71 10.62 38.94
C PHE A 404 24.34 9.14 38.71
N ILE A 405 23.77 8.49 39.74
CA ILE A 405 23.36 7.09 39.66
C ILE A 405 22.23 6.92 38.62
N LEU A 406 21.26 7.83 38.61
CA LEU A 406 20.18 7.84 37.63
C LEU A 406 20.73 7.94 36.19
N GLN A 407 21.62 8.89 35.93
CA GLN A 407 22.21 9.10 34.59
C GLN A 407 23.05 7.90 34.15
N GLN A 408 23.81 7.29 35.05
CA GLN A 408 24.62 6.10 34.75
C GLN A 408 23.75 4.94 34.22
N PHE A 409 22.64 4.64 34.91
CA PHE A 409 21.73 3.56 34.48
C PHE A 409 20.95 3.92 33.21
N LEU A 410 20.53 5.17 33.05
CA LEU A 410 19.88 5.62 31.80
C LEU A 410 20.83 5.55 30.61
N MET A 411 22.12 5.84 30.79
CA MET A 411 23.12 5.71 29.74
C MET A 411 23.41 4.23 29.41
N GLU A 412 23.47 3.34 30.40
CA GLU A 412 23.56 1.89 30.19
C GLU A 412 22.36 1.40 29.35
N ALA A 413 21.14 1.83 29.71
CA ALA A 413 19.93 1.51 28.96
C ALA A 413 19.94 2.06 27.53
N ALA A 414 20.42 3.30 27.32
CA ALA A 414 20.52 3.90 26.00
C ALA A 414 21.49 3.13 25.09
N ILE A 415 22.64 2.70 25.63
CA ILE A 415 23.62 1.88 24.90
C ILE A 415 23.03 0.51 24.54
N GLN A 416 22.30 -0.13 25.45
CA GLN A 416 21.57 -1.37 25.17
C GLN A 416 20.50 -1.17 24.10
N GLY A 417 19.77 -0.04 24.15
CA GLY A 417 18.78 0.34 23.15
C GLY A 417 19.37 0.61 21.78
N LEU A 418 20.54 1.24 21.71
CA LEU A 418 21.29 1.45 20.46
C LEU A 418 21.74 0.09 19.88
N ALA A 419 22.37 -0.76 20.68
CA ALA A 419 22.84 -2.06 20.22
C ALA A 419 21.68 -2.96 19.76
N GLY A 420 20.62 -3.06 20.57
CA GLY A 420 19.43 -3.81 20.23
C GLY A 420 18.66 -3.20 19.06
N GLY A 421 18.66 -1.87 18.94
CA GLY A 421 18.05 -1.13 17.84
C GLY A 421 18.75 -1.40 16.51
N VAL A 422 20.08 -1.36 16.47
CA VAL A 422 20.86 -1.65 15.25
C VAL A 422 20.66 -3.09 14.81
N VAL A 423 20.82 -4.05 15.74
CA VAL A 423 20.66 -5.48 15.43
C VAL A 423 19.22 -5.82 15.04
N GLY A 424 18.24 -5.28 15.77
CA GLY A 424 16.82 -5.44 15.47
C GLY A 424 16.44 -4.86 14.11
N THR A 425 16.97 -3.69 13.77
CA THR A 425 16.74 -3.07 12.45
C THR A 425 17.31 -3.93 11.33
N ALA A 426 18.53 -4.45 11.48
CA ALA A 426 19.13 -5.33 10.48
C ALA A 426 18.31 -6.62 10.29
N ILE A 427 17.93 -7.29 11.37
CA ILE A 427 17.12 -8.52 11.32
C ILE A 427 15.74 -8.24 10.73
N GLY A 428 15.08 -7.16 11.16
CA GLY A 428 13.77 -6.77 10.66
C GLY A 428 13.78 -6.42 9.18
N ALA A 429 14.83 -5.75 8.68
CA ALA A 429 15.01 -5.47 7.27
C ALA A 429 15.15 -6.76 6.44
N VAL A 430 15.97 -7.72 6.89
CA VAL A 430 16.14 -9.02 6.21
C VAL A 430 14.83 -9.81 6.19
N LEU A 431 14.12 -9.88 7.32
CA LEU A 431 12.82 -10.55 7.41
C LEU A 431 11.78 -9.88 6.52
N ALA A 432 11.77 -8.54 6.46
CA ALA A 432 10.88 -7.80 5.60
C ALA A 432 11.14 -8.09 4.12
N VAL A 433 12.41 -8.11 3.69
CA VAL A 433 12.78 -8.42 2.31
C VAL A 433 12.40 -9.86 1.97
N ALA A 434 12.67 -10.84 2.84
CA ALA A 434 12.29 -12.23 2.62
C ALA A 434 10.76 -12.41 2.49
N LYS A 435 10.00 -11.77 3.40
CA LYS A 435 8.53 -11.78 3.36
C LYS A 435 8.00 -11.04 2.13
N GLY A 436 8.60 -9.89 1.78
CA GLY A 436 8.26 -9.09 0.61
C GLY A 436 8.52 -9.84 -0.69
N SER A 437 9.64 -10.55 -0.81
CA SER A 437 9.97 -11.34 -1.99
C SER A 437 9.02 -12.52 -2.18
N ALA A 438 8.52 -13.11 -1.09
CA ALA A 438 7.53 -14.18 -1.16
C ALA A 438 6.14 -13.67 -1.61
N VAL A 439 5.80 -12.41 -1.33
CA VAL A 439 4.49 -11.81 -1.67
C VAL A 439 4.51 -11.16 -3.05
N TYR A 440 5.54 -10.35 -3.35
CA TYR A 440 5.62 -9.52 -4.55
C TYR A 440 6.50 -10.12 -5.66
N GLY A 441 7.28 -11.17 -5.36
CA GLY A 441 8.17 -11.81 -6.33
C GLY A 441 9.23 -10.85 -6.88
N SER A 442 9.45 -10.90 -8.19
CA SER A 442 10.41 -10.05 -8.91
C SER A 442 10.08 -8.55 -8.86
N TYR A 443 8.81 -8.18 -8.68
CA TYR A 443 8.37 -6.78 -8.66
C TYR A 443 8.95 -5.98 -7.48
N LEU A 444 9.27 -6.66 -6.36
CA LEU A 444 9.92 -6.00 -5.24
C LEU A 444 11.29 -5.43 -5.63
N TYR A 445 12.04 -6.16 -6.45
CA TYR A 445 13.38 -5.74 -6.88
C TYR A 445 13.32 -4.66 -7.95
N GLY A 446 12.29 -4.65 -8.79
CA GLY A 446 12.06 -3.59 -9.79
C GLY A 446 11.69 -2.25 -9.15
N TYR A 447 10.88 -2.26 -8.09
CA TYR A 447 10.36 -1.06 -7.43
C TYR A 447 10.88 -0.91 -5.99
N PHE A 448 12.15 -1.25 -5.75
CA PHE A 448 12.72 -1.31 -4.39
C PHE A 448 12.87 0.10 -3.74
N PRO A 449 12.18 0.41 -2.63
CA PRO A 449 12.18 1.74 -2.05
C PRO A 449 13.34 1.96 -1.08
N MET A 450 14.56 2.12 -1.62
CA MET A 450 15.78 2.23 -0.82
C MET A 450 15.75 3.39 0.20
N LEU A 451 15.23 4.55 -0.18
CA LEU A 451 15.17 5.73 0.68
C LEU A 451 14.22 5.53 1.87
N ASP A 452 13.02 4.98 1.63
CA ASP A 452 12.03 4.71 2.69
C ASP A 452 12.57 3.72 3.72
N ILE A 453 13.31 2.69 3.28
CA ILE A 453 13.93 1.70 4.17
C ILE A 453 15.03 2.34 5.02
N LEU A 454 15.84 3.23 4.44
CA LEU A 454 16.88 3.93 5.19
C LEU A 454 16.28 4.83 6.27
N ILE A 455 15.22 5.58 5.93
CA ILE A 455 14.48 6.41 6.87
C ILE A 455 13.84 5.55 7.97
N ALA A 456 13.19 4.43 7.60
CA ALA A 456 12.63 3.48 8.55
C ALA A 456 13.69 2.93 9.51
N GLY A 457 14.89 2.63 9.01
CA GLY A 457 16.00 2.15 9.82
C GLY A 457 16.44 3.16 10.88
N VAL A 458 16.56 4.44 10.53
CA VAL A 458 16.87 5.51 11.49
C VAL A 458 15.78 5.63 12.56
N ILE A 459 14.51 5.60 12.14
CA ILE A 459 13.35 5.64 13.05
C ILE A 459 13.37 4.43 14.01
N CYS A 460 13.69 3.23 13.52
CA CYS A 460 13.75 2.02 14.33
C CYS A 460 14.86 2.04 15.38
N VAL A 461 16.05 2.51 15.01
CA VAL A 461 17.17 2.68 15.97
C VAL A 461 16.81 3.72 17.03
N ALA A 462 16.27 4.87 16.63
CA ALA A 462 15.81 5.88 17.56
C ALA A 462 14.72 5.35 18.51
N THR A 463 13.79 4.54 17.97
CA THR A 463 12.74 3.90 18.77
C THR A 463 13.33 2.90 19.77
N GLY A 464 14.35 2.12 19.38
CA GLY A 464 15.04 1.20 20.30
C GLY A 464 15.65 1.91 21.51
N ILE A 465 16.32 3.05 21.28
CA ILE A 465 16.88 3.90 22.33
C ILE A 465 15.76 4.49 23.19
N LEU A 466 14.68 4.97 22.58
CA LEU A 466 13.56 5.57 23.28
C LEU A 466 12.85 4.53 24.17
N LEU A 467 12.58 3.33 23.67
CA LEU A 467 11.94 2.26 24.44
C LEU A 467 12.79 1.83 25.63
N SER A 468 14.11 1.67 25.44
CA SER A 468 15.00 1.23 26.52
C SER A 468 15.17 2.29 27.60
N THR A 469 15.32 3.55 27.20
CA THR A 469 15.45 4.68 28.14
C THR A 469 14.16 4.87 28.93
N LEU A 470 13.00 4.92 28.27
CA LEU A 470 11.70 5.07 28.93
C LEU A 470 11.41 3.92 29.91
N ALA A 471 11.66 2.68 29.50
CA ALA A 471 11.47 1.51 30.37
C ALA A 471 12.37 1.53 31.61
N SER A 472 13.54 2.16 31.51
CA SER A 472 14.54 2.19 32.58
C SER A 472 14.38 3.37 33.54
N ILE A 473 13.51 4.34 33.27
CA ILE A 473 13.29 5.50 34.15
C ILE A 473 12.87 5.06 35.55
N TYR A 474 11.83 4.23 35.67
CA TYR A 474 11.32 3.79 36.96
C TYR A 474 12.34 2.96 37.77
N PRO A 475 12.97 1.92 37.20
CA PRO A 475 14.02 1.17 37.88
C PRO A 475 15.20 2.05 38.31
N SER A 476 15.68 2.92 37.42
CA SER A 476 16.84 3.78 37.70
C SER A 476 16.53 4.82 38.77
N TRP A 477 15.31 5.35 38.79
CA TRP A 477 14.85 6.23 39.87
C TRP A 477 14.79 5.50 41.22
N SER A 478 14.27 4.27 41.23
CA SER A 478 14.28 3.42 42.42
C SER A 478 15.71 3.16 42.92
N ALA A 479 16.64 2.79 42.02
CA ALA A 479 18.07 2.62 42.34
C ALA A 479 18.70 3.86 42.95
N SER A 480 18.41 5.02 42.34
CA SER A 480 18.94 6.30 42.80
C SER A 480 18.46 6.68 44.19
N ARG A 481 17.39 6.09 44.73
CA ARG A 481 16.85 6.41 46.06
C ARG A 481 17.13 5.37 47.14
N MET A 482 17.89 4.34 46.82
CA MET A 482 18.27 3.31 47.78
C MET A 482 19.15 3.86 48.91
N ALA A 483 18.85 3.48 50.15
CA ALA A 483 19.58 3.91 51.33
C ALA A 483 20.88 3.08 51.51
N PRO A 484 22.06 3.71 51.64
CA PRO A 484 23.33 2.98 51.74
C PRO A 484 23.44 2.07 52.96
N MET A 485 22.77 2.44 54.07
CA MET A 485 22.78 1.63 55.30
C MET A 485 22.09 0.28 55.13
N ASP A 486 21.07 0.17 54.29
CA ASP A 486 20.35 -1.08 54.07
C ASP A 486 21.23 -2.11 53.35
N ALA A 487 22.16 -1.67 52.48
CA ALA A 487 23.10 -2.56 51.80
C ALA A 487 24.20 -3.13 52.70
N MET A 488 24.55 -2.42 53.78
CA MET A 488 25.56 -2.85 54.75
C MET A 488 24.98 -3.75 55.85
N ARG A 489 23.65 -3.80 55.99
CA ARG A 489 22.95 -4.57 57.02
C ARG A 489 22.62 -6.01 56.58
N VAL A 490 22.82 -6.34 55.31
CA VAL A 490 22.54 -7.67 54.75
C VAL A 490 23.78 -8.56 54.95
N GLU A 491 23.71 -9.40 55.98
CA GLU A 491 24.63 -10.52 56.26
C GLU A 491 24.47 -11.66 55.25
#